data_AF-A0A927RQK6-F1
#
_entry.id   AF-A0A927RQK6-F1
#
_cell.length_a   1.000
_cell.length_b   1.000
_cell.length_c   1.000
_cell.angle_alpha   90.00
_cell.angle_beta   90.00
_cell.angle_gamma   90.00
#
_symmetry.space_group_name_H-M   'P 1'
#
loop_
_entity.id
_entity.type
_entity.pdbx_description
1 polymer ?
#
loop_
_entity_poly.entity_id
_entity_poly.type
_entity_poly.pdbx_seq_one_letter_code
_entity_poly.pdbx_strand_id
1 'polypeptide(L)'
;MFFKKKRIAAYLKEKKTLSVFDEYLADYLSGNLKKHLNERGMEKISLHVDWLRDYRCIDVQGKYGRFSIEMQIEENEFSIAADADEPEHYCCYPLKTKSFLFEKLEECLKTV
;
A
#
# COMPACT_ATOMS: atom_id res chain seq x y z
N MET A 1 -18.55 1.25 -0.32
CA MET A 1 -17.42 0.66 -1.09
C MET A 1 -17.41 1.08 -2.57
N PHE A 2 -18.50 0.92 -3.33
CA PHE A 2 -18.55 1.25 -4.78
C PHE A 2 -18.28 2.72 -5.14
N PHE A 3 -18.79 3.67 -4.36
CA PHE A 3 -18.59 5.11 -4.63
C PHE A 3 -17.12 5.55 -4.54
N LYS A 4 -16.36 4.98 -3.60
CA LYS A 4 -14.94 5.34 -3.40
C LYS A 4 -14.10 4.91 -4.61
N LYS A 5 -14.24 3.67 -5.07
CA LYS A 5 -13.56 3.18 -6.29
C LYS A 5 -13.91 3.98 -7.54
N LYS A 6 -15.19 4.37 -7.71
CA LYS A 6 -15.61 5.24 -8.83
C LYS A 6 -14.94 6.63 -8.80
N ARG A 7 -14.81 7.24 -7.61
CA ARG A 7 -14.12 8.53 -7.44
C ARG A 7 -12.64 8.44 -7.78
N ILE A 8 -11.96 7.39 -7.29
CA ILE A 8 -10.55 7.14 -7.62
C ILE A 8 -10.38 6.96 -9.13
N ALA A 9 -11.24 6.16 -9.77
CA ALA A 9 -11.17 5.93 -11.20
C ALA A 9 -11.39 7.20 -12.03
N ALA A 10 -12.30 8.09 -11.61
CA ALA A 10 -12.49 9.38 -12.26
C ALA A 10 -11.25 10.28 -12.09
N TYR A 11 -10.73 10.39 -10.88
CA TYR A 11 -9.49 11.13 -10.59
C TYR A 11 -8.31 10.68 -11.46
N LEU A 12 -8.09 9.37 -11.60
CA LEU A 12 -7.00 8.85 -12.44
C LEU A 12 -7.19 9.15 -13.93
N LYS A 13 -8.44 9.22 -14.43
CA LYS A 13 -8.73 9.57 -15.83
C LYS A 13 -8.40 11.02 -16.18
N GLU A 14 -8.44 11.92 -15.20
CA GLU A 14 -8.14 13.34 -15.38
C GLU A 14 -6.62 13.63 -15.39
N LYS A 15 -5.80 12.65 -14.99
CA LYS A 15 -4.35 12.78 -14.91
C LYS A 15 -3.69 12.70 -16.29
N LYS A 16 -2.85 13.70 -16.60
CA LYS A 16 -1.95 13.66 -17.77
C LYS A 16 -0.74 12.74 -17.54
N THR A 17 -0.26 12.68 -16.30
CA THR A 17 0.87 11.86 -15.86
C THR A 17 0.54 11.32 -14.48
N LEU A 18 0.83 10.04 -14.25
CA LEU A 18 0.61 9.39 -12.97
C LEU A 18 1.82 9.62 -12.07
N SER A 19 1.59 10.01 -10.82
CA SER A 19 2.60 9.84 -9.77
C SER A 19 2.73 8.37 -9.38
N VAL A 20 3.75 8.04 -8.58
CA VAL A 20 3.90 6.68 -8.03
C VAL A 20 2.67 6.27 -7.22
N PHE A 21 2.12 7.18 -6.41
CA PHE A 21 0.87 6.94 -5.68
C PHE A 21 -0.32 6.69 -6.62
N ASP A 22 -0.44 7.46 -7.70
CA ASP A 22 -1.49 7.27 -8.70
C ASP A 22 -1.39 5.87 -9.36
N GLU A 23 -0.17 5.35 -9.56
CA GLU A 23 0.04 3.98 -10.06
C GLU A 23 -0.41 2.91 -9.04
N TYR A 24 -0.20 3.13 -7.74
CA TYR A 24 -0.71 2.23 -6.69
C TYR A 24 -2.23 2.24 -6.60
N LEU A 25 -2.86 3.40 -6.79
CA LEU A 25 -4.32 3.50 -6.89
C LEU A 25 -4.85 2.72 -8.10
N ALA A 26 -4.15 2.78 -9.24
CA ALA A 26 -4.50 1.99 -10.42
C ALA A 26 -4.40 0.48 -10.14
N ASP A 27 -3.34 0.03 -9.48
CA ASP A 27 -3.16 -1.36 -9.05
C ASP A 27 -4.21 -1.80 -8.01
N TYR A 28 -4.62 -0.91 -7.09
CA TYR A 28 -5.71 -1.16 -6.15
C TYR A 28 -7.05 -1.36 -6.87
N LEU A 29 -7.34 -0.54 -7.90
CA LEU A 29 -8.58 -0.64 -8.66
C LEU A 29 -8.66 -1.92 -9.51
N SER A 30 -7.54 -2.32 -10.12
CA SER A 30 -7.45 -3.54 -10.94
C SER A 30 -7.35 -4.82 -10.11
N GLY A 31 -7.00 -4.71 -8.82
CA GLY A 31 -6.71 -5.86 -7.96
C GLY A 31 -5.27 -6.36 -8.05
N ASN A 32 -4.44 -5.76 -8.91
CA ASN A 32 -3.04 -6.11 -9.06
C ASN A 32 -2.23 -5.85 -7.79
N LEU A 33 -2.59 -4.84 -6.98
CA LEU A 33 -1.87 -4.55 -5.74
C LEU A 33 -1.89 -5.78 -4.80
N LYS A 34 -3.08 -6.35 -4.57
CA LYS A 34 -3.24 -7.56 -3.75
C LYS A 34 -2.52 -8.75 -4.38
N LYS A 35 -2.57 -8.88 -5.71
CA LYS A 35 -1.88 -9.95 -6.43
C LYS A 35 -0.35 -9.87 -6.23
N HIS A 36 0.26 -8.70 -6.42
CA HIS A 36 1.70 -8.49 -6.26
C HIS A 36 2.18 -8.73 -4.84
N LEU A 37 1.37 -8.40 -3.82
CA LEU A 37 1.67 -8.68 -2.43
C LEU A 37 1.56 -10.19 -2.12
N ASN A 38 0.53 -10.86 -2.63
CA ASN A 38 0.39 -12.32 -2.51
C ASN A 38 1.55 -13.07 -3.17
N GLU A 39 1.99 -12.65 -4.37
CA GLU A 39 3.14 -13.23 -5.08
C GLU A 39 4.45 -13.11 -4.31
N ARG A 40 4.52 -12.19 -3.35
CA ARG A 40 5.66 -11.99 -2.44
C ARG A 40 5.48 -12.71 -1.10
N GLY A 41 4.46 -13.55 -0.95
CA GLY A 41 4.24 -14.36 0.24
C GLY A 41 3.42 -13.69 1.34
N MET A 42 2.84 -12.51 1.09
CA MET A 42 1.85 -11.97 2.03
C MET A 42 0.53 -12.74 1.93
N GLU A 43 -0.13 -12.92 3.05
CA GLU A 43 -1.41 -13.62 3.19
C GLU A 43 -2.43 -12.78 3.94
N LYS A 44 -3.71 -13.19 3.92
CA LYS A 44 -4.82 -12.53 4.64
C LYS A 44 -4.90 -11.01 4.40
N ILE A 45 -4.54 -10.58 3.19
CA ILE A 45 -4.41 -9.17 2.83
C ILE A 45 -5.77 -8.46 2.80
N SER A 46 -5.89 -7.42 3.60
CA SER A 46 -6.93 -6.40 3.58
C SER A 46 -6.37 -5.10 2.99
N LEU A 47 -7.16 -4.43 2.15
CA LEU A 47 -6.81 -3.14 1.54
C LEU A 47 -7.92 -2.14 1.83
N HIS A 48 -7.58 -1.09 2.57
CA HIS A 48 -8.43 0.09 2.75
C HIS A 48 -7.84 1.27 1.98
N VAL A 49 -8.69 2.19 1.54
CA VAL A 49 -8.21 3.45 0.94
C VAL A 49 -8.93 4.57 1.65
N ASP A 50 -8.21 5.49 2.28
CA ASP A 50 -8.77 6.74 2.74
C ASP A 50 -8.75 7.78 1.64
N TRP A 51 -9.88 8.47 1.50
CA TRP A 51 -10.12 9.41 0.40
C TRP A 51 -10.82 10.66 0.91
N LEU A 52 -10.05 11.46 1.63
CA LEU A 52 -10.45 12.75 2.16
C LEU A 52 -9.98 13.86 1.22
N ARG A 53 -10.43 15.09 1.48
CA ARG A 53 -10.10 16.25 0.62
C ARG A 53 -8.59 16.50 0.57
N ASP A 54 -7.95 16.47 1.73
CA ASP A 54 -6.57 16.87 1.94
C ASP A 54 -5.67 15.68 2.36
N TYR A 55 -6.23 14.47 2.35
CA TYR A 55 -5.51 13.26 2.76
C TYR A 55 -5.99 12.05 1.94
N ARG A 56 -5.03 11.32 1.39
CA ARG A 56 -5.26 10.08 0.65
C ARG A 56 -4.21 9.07 1.05
N CYS A 57 -4.67 7.88 1.39
CA CYS A 57 -3.81 6.81 1.84
C CYS A 57 -4.37 5.46 1.36
N ILE A 58 -3.49 4.54 0.99
CA ILE A 58 -3.80 3.13 0.81
C ILE A 58 -3.24 2.41 2.02
N ASP A 59 -4.13 1.92 2.87
CA ASP A 59 -3.78 1.11 4.02
C ASP A 59 -3.81 -0.38 3.63
N VAL A 60 -2.73 -1.07 3.95
CA VAL A 60 -2.48 -2.47 3.64
C VAL A 60 -2.20 -3.20 4.94
N GLN A 61 -3.06 -4.14 5.27
CA GLN A 61 -2.89 -5.01 6.43
C GLN A 61 -2.83 -6.46 5.98
N GLY A 62 -1.92 -7.25 6.53
CA GLY A 62 -1.78 -8.64 6.15
C GLY A 62 -0.89 -9.44 7.09
N LYS A 63 -0.61 -10.67 6.68
CA LYS A 63 0.30 -11.58 7.37
C LYS A 63 1.49 -11.93 6.47
N TYR A 64 2.66 -12.10 7.06
CA TYR A 64 3.81 -12.73 6.43
C TYR A 64 4.40 -13.76 7.39
N GLY A 65 4.19 -15.04 7.10
CA GLY A 65 4.46 -16.11 8.06
C GLY A 65 3.68 -15.89 9.37
N ARG A 66 4.40 -15.75 10.49
CA ARG A 66 3.78 -15.46 11.80
C ARG A 66 3.51 -13.97 12.06
N PHE A 67 4.07 -13.07 11.25
CA PHE A 67 4.06 -11.63 11.52
C PHE A 67 2.82 -10.94 10.94
N SER A 68 2.23 -10.03 11.71
CA SER A 68 1.34 -8.97 11.25
C SER A 68 2.14 -7.90 10.52
N ILE A 69 1.67 -7.49 9.35
CA ILE A 69 2.25 -6.41 8.57
C ILE A 69 1.19 -5.33 8.39
N GLU A 70 1.56 -4.09 8.71
CA GLU A 70 0.79 -2.89 8.39
C GLU A 70 1.63 -1.97 7.51
N MET A 71 1.01 -1.39 6.49
CA MET A 71 1.66 -0.46 5.59
C MET A 71 0.68 0.60 5.15
N GLN A 72 1.10 1.86 5.27
CA GLN A 72 0.31 3.01 4.84
C GLN A 72 1.07 3.67 3.69
N ILE A 73 0.43 3.76 2.53
CA ILE A 73 0.99 4.38 1.33
C ILE A 73 0.29 5.71 1.11
N GLU A 74 1.01 6.82 1.23
CA GLU A 74 0.52 8.17 1.03
C GLU A 74 1.06 8.77 -0.28
N GLU A 75 0.70 10.02 -0.58
CA GLU A 75 1.07 10.62 -1.87
C GLU A 75 2.58 10.76 -2.09
N ASN A 76 3.36 10.94 -1.01
CA ASN A 76 4.80 11.22 -1.08
C ASN A 76 5.67 10.27 -0.25
N GLU A 77 5.06 9.43 0.58
CA GLU A 77 5.76 8.53 1.49
C GLU A 77 4.97 7.26 1.73
N PHE A 78 5.62 6.27 2.32
CA PHE A 78 4.97 5.10 2.84
C PHE A 78 5.63 4.68 4.16
N SER A 79 4.84 4.08 5.04
CA SER A 79 5.30 3.48 6.27
C SER A 79 5.09 1.98 6.25
N ILE A 80 5.99 1.22 6.87
CA ILE A 80 5.87 -0.24 7.04
C ILE A 80 6.15 -0.57 8.50
N ALA A 81 5.29 -1.39 9.09
CA ALA A 81 5.49 -1.98 10.40
C ALA A 81 5.23 -3.49 10.33
N ALA A 82 6.04 -4.25 11.05
CA ALA A 82 5.96 -5.70 11.11
C ALA A 82 6.22 -6.20 12.52
N ASP A 83 5.31 -6.98 13.08
CA ASP A 83 5.45 -7.56 14.43
C ASP A 83 4.78 -8.93 14.51
N ALA A 84 5.18 -9.77 15.46
CA ALA A 84 4.55 -11.06 15.69
C ALA A 84 3.10 -10.90 16.18
N ASP A 85 2.85 -9.84 16.95
CA ASP A 85 1.54 -9.50 17.51
C ASP A 85 0.92 -8.31 16.75
N GLU A 86 1.03 -7.09 17.29
CA GLU A 86 0.57 -5.85 16.67
C GLU A 86 1.74 -4.91 16.37
N PRO A 87 1.81 -4.29 15.19
CA PRO A 87 2.95 -3.44 14.84
C PRO A 87 3.00 -2.14 15.65
N GLU A 88 4.02 -1.99 16.51
CA GLU A 88 4.21 -0.78 17.34
C GLU A 88 5.17 0.25 16.72
N HIS A 89 6.05 -0.17 15.81
CA HIS A 89 7.11 0.67 15.24
C HIS A 89 7.03 0.73 13.71
N TYR A 90 6.91 1.94 13.19
CA TYR A 90 6.81 2.22 11.76
C TYR A 90 8.12 2.74 11.20
N CYS A 91 8.63 2.08 10.16
CA CYS A 91 9.70 2.61 9.33
C CYS A 91 9.08 3.42 8.18
N CYS A 92 9.36 4.72 8.14
CA CYS A 92 8.85 5.63 7.11
C CYS A 92 9.88 5.88 6.01
N TYR A 93 9.41 5.90 4.76
CA TYR A 93 10.25 6.02 3.58
C TYR A 93 9.60 6.95 2.54
N PRO A 94 10.38 7.70 1.76
CA PRO A 94 9.85 8.48 0.65
C PRO A 94 9.33 7.56 -0.48
N LEU A 95 8.21 7.93 -1.09
CA LEU A 95 7.60 7.18 -2.19
C LEU A 95 8.24 7.55 -3.53
N LYS A 96 9.37 6.89 -3.84
CA LYS A 96 10.20 7.21 -5.02
C LYS A 96 9.80 6.47 -6.29
N THR A 97 9.58 5.16 -6.19
CA THR A 97 9.21 4.27 -7.29
C THR A 97 8.35 3.14 -6.75
N LYS A 98 7.66 2.40 -7.64
CA LYS A 98 6.93 1.20 -7.24
C LYS A 98 7.83 0.08 -6.71
N SER A 99 9.03 -0.09 -7.28
CA SER A 99 9.95 -1.13 -6.82
C SER A 99 10.45 -0.84 -5.40
N PHE A 100 10.66 0.43 -5.08
CA PHE A 100 11.25 0.86 -3.81
C PHE A 100 10.43 0.44 -2.58
N LEU A 101 9.10 0.50 -2.67
CA LEU A 101 8.23 0.00 -1.60
C LEU A 101 8.40 -1.51 -1.38
N PHE A 102 8.43 -2.29 -2.46
CA PHE A 102 8.59 -3.75 -2.34
C PHE A 102 9.99 -4.13 -1.86
N GLU A 103 11.02 -3.41 -2.27
CA GLU A 103 12.39 -3.54 -1.73
C GLU A 103 12.41 -3.32 -0.21
N LYS A 104 11.76 -2.25 0.28
CA LYS A 104 11.68 -1.95 1.72
C LYS A 104 10.80 -2.92 2.50
N LEU A 105 9.74 -3.43 1.88
CA LEU A 105 8.96 -4.51 2.47
C LEU A 105 9.83 -5.76 2.64
N GLU A 106 10.56 -6.19 1.62
CA GLU A 106 11.44 -7.36 1.70
C GLU A 106 12.58 -7.18 2.72
N GLU A 107 13.13 -5.97 2.85
CA GLU A 107 14.10 -5.65 3.90
C GLU A 107 13.47 -5.77 5.30
N CYS A 108 12.29 -5.19 5.52
CA CYS A 108 11.56 -5.27 6.78
C CYS A 108 11.23 -6.73 7.16
N LEU A 109 10.80 -7.53 6.19
CA LEU A 109 10.49 -8.94 6.39
C LEU A 109 11.71 -9.82 6.71
N LYS A 110 12.93 -9.38 6.38
CA LYS A 110 14.18 -10.08 6.76
C LYS A 110 14.63 -9.75 8.18
N THR A 111 14.13 -8.66 8.75
CA THR A 111 14.50 -8.22 10.11
C THR A 111 13.62 -8.79 11.21
N VAL A 112 12.53 -9.47 10.85
CA VAL A 112 11.55 -10.07 11.77
C VAL A 112 11.66 -11.59 11.87
#